data_AF-A0A9P7EEW5-F1
#
_entry.id   AF-A0A9P7EEW5-F1
#
_cell.length_a   1.000
_cell.length_b   1.000
_cell.length_c   1.000
_cell.angle_alpha   90.00
_cell.angle_beta   90.00
_cell.angle_gamma   90.00
#
_symmetry.space_group_name_H-M   'P 1'
#
loop_
_entity.id
_entity.type
_entity.pdbx_description
1 polymer ?
#
loop_
_entity_poly.entity_id
_entity_poly.type
_entity_poly.pdbx_seq_one_letter_code
_entity_poly.pdbx_strand_id
1 'polypeptide(L)' 'MKLIQFAVLTVLAAVTGVKAAATDSNTGICILPCYPEETECVEGWYAAQFRDCWTCCTET' A
#
# COMPACT_ATOMS: atom_id res chain seq x y z
N MET A 1 -31.75 -26.70 -30.94
CA MET A 1 -30.44 -27.12 -31.48
C MET A 1 -29.95 -25.98 -32.36
N LYS A 2 -29.10 -25.05 -31.89
CA LYS A 2 -27.62 -25.08 -32.00
C LYS A 2 -27.12 -23.90 -31.12
N LEU A 3 -26.89 -24.07 -29.82
CA LEU A 3 -25.63 -24.45 -29.17
C LEU A 3 -24.35 -24.05 -29.94
N ILE A 4 -23.63 -23.10 -29.33
CA ILE A 4 -22.16 -22.94 -29.31
C ILE A 4 -21.56 -22.26 -30.56
N GLN A 5 -20.54 -21.42 -30.34
CA GLN A 5 -19.80 -20.58 -31.32
C GLN A 5 -20.51 -19.22 -31.51
N PHE A 6 -20.05 -18.10 -30.97
CA PHE A 6 -18.71 -17.54 -31.11
C PHE A 6 -18.32 -16.68 -29.91
N ALA A 7 -17.16 -17.06 -29.35
CA ALA A 7 -16.08 -16.17 -28.95
C ALA A 7 -16.41 -15.06 -27.93
N VAL A 8 -16.25 -15.44 -26.66
CA VAL A 8 -15.38 -14.75 -25.69
C VAL A 8 -14.49 -13.67 -26.36
N LEU A 9 -14.87 -12.41 -26.20
CA LEU A 9 -14.05 -11.22 -26.49
C LEU A 9 -14.12 -10.32 -25.25
N THR A 10 -13.38 -10.66 -24.20
CA THR A 10 -12.16 -9.94 -23.77
C THR A 10 -12.28 -8.42 -23.82
N VAL A 11 -12.52 -7.79 -22.67
CA VAL A 11 -11.80 -6.57 -22.32
C VAL A 11 -11.41 -6.68 -20.85
N LEU A 12 -10.11 -6.85 -20.62
CA LEU A 12 -9.47 -6.66 -19.32
C LEU A 12 -9.75 -5.22 -18.87
N ALA A 13 -10.61 -5.03 -17.89
CA ALA A 13 -10.62 -3.77 -17.16
C ALA A 13 -9.35 -3.75 -16.32
N ALA A 14 -8.39 -2.94 -16.79
CA ALA A 14 -7.11 -2.72 -16.16
C ALA A 14 -7.32 -2.31 -14.69
N VAL A 15 -6.73 -3.09 -13.78
CA VAL A 15 -6.59 -2.70 -12.37
C VAL A 15 -5.54 -1.59 -12.27
N THR A 16 -5.89 -0.36 -12.66
CA THR A 16 -5.08 0.82 -12.37
C THR A 16 -5.29 1.19 -10.90
N GLY A 17 -4.56 0.51 -10.02
CA GLY A 17 -4.51 0.80 -8.60
C GLY A 17 -3.06 0.95 -8.14
N VAL A 18 -2.28 1.80 -8.80
CA VAL A 18 -0.97 2.21 -8.26
C VAL A 18 -1.29 3.13 -7.07
N LYS A 19 -1.27 2.59 -5.84
CA LYS A 19 -1.31 3.43 -4.64
C LYS A 19 -0.05 4.27 -4.65
N ALA A 20 -0.19 5.52 -5.09
CA ALA A 20 0.83 6.55 -4.98
C ALA A 20 1.48 6.44 -3.60
N ALA A 21 2.80 6.21 -3.57
CA ALA A 21 3.59 6.39 -2.37
C ALA A 21 3.25 7.79 -1.86
N ALA A 22 2.57 7.85 -0.71
CA ALA A 22 2.32 9.12 -0.07
C ALA A 22 3.71 9.70 0.20
N THR A 23 4.06 10.75 -0.53
CA THR A 23 5.08 11.70 -0.09
C THR A 23 4.46 12.43 1.09
N ASP A 24 4.42 11.73 2.22
CA ASP A 24 4.33 12.38 3.52
C ASP A 24 5.70 13.02 3.71
N SER A 25 5.73 14.33 3.93
CA SER A 25 6.94 15.14 4.07
C SER A 25 7.73 14.82 5.35
N ASN A 26 7.65 13.58 5.85
CA ASN A 26 8.47 13.08 6.92
C ASN A 26 9.90 12.99 6.41
N THR A 27 10.75 13.93 6.82
CA THR A 27 12.19 13.94 6.52
C THR A 27 12.93 12.77 7.15
N GLY A 28 12.25 11.93 7.93
CA GLY A 28 12.79 10.77 8.61
C GLY A 28 12.95 9.52 7.76
N ILE A 29 13.73 8.57 8.27
CA ILE A 29 13.87 7.23 7.68
C ILE A 29 12.79 6.34 8.30
N CYS A 30 11.99 5.68 7.46
CA CYS A 30 10.94 4.77 7.91
C CYS A 30 11.23 3.33 7.49
N ILE A 31 10.78 2.36 8.31
CA ILE A 31 10.86 0.94 7.95
C ILE A 31 9.72 0.56 7.00
N LEU A 32 9.96 -0.50 6.21
CA LEU A 32 9.00 -0.99 5.21
C LEU A 32 7.71 -1.61 5.78
N PRO A 33 7.71 -2.30 6.94
CA PRO A 33 6.51 -2.91 7.48
C PRO A 33 5.32 -1.94 7.60
N CYS A 34 4.14 -2.48 7.30
CA CYS A 34 2.86 -1.77 7.32
C CYS A 34 1.97 -2.51 8.33
N TYR A 35 1.88 -1.97 9.54
CA TYR A 35 1.14 -2.56 10.65
C TYR A 35 -0.32 -2.12 10.61
N PRO A 36 -1.28 -3.02 10.89
CA PRO A 36 -2.70 -2.69 10.84
C PRO A 36 -3.15 -1.76 11.97
N GLU A 37 -2.38 -1.69 13.06
CA GLU A 37 -2.62 -0.86 14.24
C GLU A 37 -1.31 -0.22 14.71
N GLU A 38 -1.43 0.79 15.58
CA GLU A 38 -0.27 1.47 16.16
C GLU A 38 0.60 0.46 16.91
N THR A 39 1.92 0.53 16.71
CA THR A 39 2.86 -0.46 17.22
C THR A 39 3.98 0.21 18.00
N GLU A 40 4.50 -0.49 19.01
CA GLU A 40 5.68 -0.04 19.73
C GLU A 40 6.92 -0.16 18.83
N CYS A 41 7.65 0.93 18.71
CA CYS A 41 8.90 0.99 17.96
C CYS A 41 10.10 0.78 18.89
N VAL A 42 11.23 0.37 18.31
CA VAL A 42 12.50 0.28 19.04
C VAL A 42 12.93 1.68 19.54
N GLU A 43 13.80 1.72 20.56
CA GLU A 43 14.27 2.98 21.13
C GLU A 43 14.88 3.91 20.05
N GLY A 44 14.53 5.19 20.08
CA GLY A 44 14.95 6.19 19.09
C GLY A 44 14.11 6.21 17.81
N TRP A 45 13.05 5.39 17.74
CA TRP A 45 12.07 5.39 16.66
C TRP A 45 10.68 5.73 17.21
N TYR A 46 9.83 6.27 16.36
CA TYR A 46 8.45 6.64 16.69
C TYR A 46 7.47 6.02 15.70
N ALA A 47 6.27 5.70 16.20
CA ALA A 47 5.18 5.21 15.37
C ALA A 47 4.61 6.36 14.53
N ALA A 48 4.44 6.13 13.24
CA ALA A 48 3.88 7.09 12.30
C ALA A 48 2.85 6.43 11.40
N GLN A 49 1.76 7.13 11.11
CA GLN A 49 0.70 6.63 10.25
C GLN A 49 0.95 7.02 8.80
N PHE A 50 1.07 6.03 7.92
CA PHE A 50 1.22 6.21 6.48
C PHE A 50 0.01 5.60 5.77
N ARG A 51 -0.88 6.49 5.31
CA ARG A 51 -2.16 6.12 4.68
C ARG A 51 -3.02 5.30 5.65
N ASP A 52 -3.18 4.00 5.36
CA ASP A 52 -4.09 3.10 6.07
C ASP A 52 -3.34 2.20 7.06
N CYS A 53 -2.05 2.42 7.29
CA CYS A 53 -1.25 1.61 8.20
C CYS A 53 -0.23 2.40 8.99
N TRP A 54 0.29 1.76 10.02
CA TRP A 54 1.34 2.27 10.88
C TRP A 54 2.70 1.73 10.46
N THR A 55 3.74 2.51 10.69
CA THR A 55 5.14 2.10 10.53
C THR A 55 5.99 2.79 11.60
N CYS A 56 7.25 2.38 11.74
CA CYS A 56 8.22 3.06 12.60
C CYS A 56 9.14 3.94 11.76
N CYS A 57 9.34 5.18 12.21
CA CYS A 57 10.27 6.13 11.61
C CYS A 57 11.27 6.66 12.63
N THR A 58 12.35 7.26 12.16
CA THR A 58 13.34 7.96 12.99
C THR A 58 13.61 9.35 12.43
N GLU A 59 13.97 10.29 13.29
CA GLU A 59 14.43 11.61 12.86
C GLU A 59 15.86 11.49 12.30
N THR A 60 16.12 12.07 11.13
CA THR A 60 17.48 12.21 10.57
C THR A 60 18.22 13.40 11.13
#